data_AF-A0A936XC03-F1
#
_entry.id   AF-A0A936XC03-F1
#
_cell.length_a   1.000
_cell.length_b   1.000
_cell.length_c   1.000
_cell.angle_alpha   90.00
_cell.angle_beta   90.00
_cell.angle_gamma   90.00
#
_symmetry.space_group_name_H-M   'P 1'
#
loop_
_entity.id
_entity.type
_entity.pdbx_description
1 polymer ?
#
loop_
_entity_poly.entity_id
_entity_poly.type
_entity_poly.pdbx_seq_one_letter_code
_entity_poly.pdbx_strand_id
1 'polypeptide(L)'
;MAFVRRYIGILLLLLAPLVIYSLVHGALNHIDPAGKKDINNPVIWIIIITIFTPIALGLMIFGWYAFRGEYDRNPEKSAQL
;
A
#
# COMPACT_ATOMS: atom_id res chain seq x y z
N MET A 1 -3.30 0.15 24.06
CA MET A 1 -3.72 0.58 22.70
C MET A 1 -2.56 0.96 21.77
N ALA A 2 -1.42 1.51 22.25
CA ALA A 2 -0.28 1.90 21.40
C ALA A 2 0.38 0.74 20.63
N PHE A 3 0.51 -0.44 21.27
CA PHE A 3 1.09 -1.63 20.62
C PHE A 3 0.32 -2.09 19.38
N VAL A 4 -1.02 -2.07 19.42
CA VAL A 4 -1.86 -2.46 18.28
C VAL A 4 -1.63 -1.52 17.10
N ARG A 5 -1.54 -0.21 17.35
CA ARG A 5 -1.29 0.81 16.32
C ARG A 5 0.06 0.61 15.63
N ARG A 6 1.11 0.28 16.39
CA ARG A 6 2.44 -0.04 15.85
C ARG A 6 2.47 -1.31 15.00
N TYR A 7 1.79 -2.38 15.45
CA TYR A 7 1.70 -3.63 14.68
C TYR A 7 0.94 -3.43 13.36
N ILE A 8 -0.15 -2.65 13.36
CA ILE A 8 -0.86 -2.28 12.13
C ILE A 8 0.04 -1.45 11.21
N GLY A 9 0.83 -0.52 11.76
CA GLY A 9 1.80 0.26 11.00
C GLY A 9 2.83 -0.61 10.27
N ILE A 10 3.42 -1.58 10.96
CA ILE A 10 4.36 -2.56 10.37
C ILE A 10 3.65 -3.41 9.31
N LEU A 11 2.44 -3.89 9.61
CA LEU A 11 1.67 -4.70 8.67
C LEU A 11 1.42 -3.91 7.38
N LEU A 12 0.99 -2.65 7.47
CA LEU A 12 0.78 -1.78 6.30
C LEU A 12 2.08 -1.49 5.54
N LEU A 13 3.18 -1.26 6.26
CA LEU A 13 4.50 -1.00 5.69
C LEU A 13 5.01 -2.18 4.85
N LEU A 14 4.75 -3.42 5.27
CA LEU A 14 5.16 -4.64 4.56
C LEU A 14 4.15 -5.09 3.51
N LEU A 15 2.85 -4.90 3.76
CA LEU A 15 1.79 -5.28 2.83
C LEU A 15 1.84 -4.46 1.55
N ALA A 16 2.13 -3.15 1.64
CA ALA A 16 2.20 -2.28 0.49
C ALA A 16 3.23 -2.72 -0.58
N PRO A 17 4.52 -2.96 -0.26
CA PRO A 17 5.48 -3.47 -1.24
C PRO A 17 5.13 -4.89 -1.73
N LEU A 18 4.53 -5.74 -0.88
CA LEU A 18 4.08 -7.06 -1.29
C LEU A 18 2.97 -6.99 -2.36
N VAL A 19 2.02 -6.06 -2.21
CA VAL A 19 0.95 -5.83 -3.19
C VAL A 19 1.52 -5.32 -4.50
N ILE A 20 2.44 -4.35 -4.47
CA ILE A 20 3.09 -3.83 -5.68
C ILE A 20 3.87 -4.93 -6.39
N TYR A 21 4.63 -5.75 -5.66
CA TYR A 21 5.31 -6.91 -6.22
C TYR A 21 4.32 -7.87 -6.90
N SER A 22 3.20 -8.16 -6.25
CA SER A 22 2.16 -9.06 -6.78
C SER A 22 1.51 -8.52 -8.05
N LEU A 23 1.29 -7.20 -8.13
CA LEU A 23 0.76 -6.54 -9.33
C LEU A 23 1.74 -6.60 -10.51
N VAL A 24 3.02 -6.33 -10.26
CA VAL A 24 4.06 -6.40 -11.31
C VAL A 24 4.25 -7.85 -11.77
N HIS A 25 4.32 -8.80 -10.84
CA HIS A 25 4.42 -10.23 -11.15
C HIS A 25 3.19 -10.72 -11.94
N GLY A 26 1.99 -10.28 -11.54
CA GLY A 26 0.75 -10.55 -12.25
C GLY A 26 0.79 -10.03 -13.69
N ALA A 27 1.23 -8.79 -13.89
CA ALA A 27 1.36 -8.19 -15.22
C ALA A 27 2.29 -8.99 -16.12
N LEU A 28 3.45 -9.40 -15.62
CA LEU A 28 4.42 -10.18 -16.39
C LEU A 28 3.87 -11.55 -16.81
N ASN A 29 3.03 -12.18 -16.00
CA ASN A 29 2.49 -13.51 -16.27
C ASN A 29 1.21 -13.49 -17.14
N HIS A 30 0.48 -12.37 -17.15
CA HIS A 30 -0.83 -12.29 -17.82
C HIS A 30 -0.80 -11.47 -19.10
N ILE A 31 0.17 -10.57 -19.30
CA ILE A 31 0.31 -9.85 -20.56
C ILE A 31 0.77 -10.82 -21.65
N ASP A 32 -0.17 -11.15 -22.53
CA ASP A 32 0.06 -11.95 -23.74
C ASP A 32 -0.44 -11.14 -24.94
N PRO A 33 0.47 -10.54 -25.75
CA PRO A 33 0.11 -9.75 -26.91
C PRO A 33 -0.69 -10.52 -27.98
N ALA A 34 -0.55 -11.85 -28.01
CA ALA A 34 -1.29 -12.72 -28.92
C ALA A 34 -2.62 -13.21 -28.31
N GLY A 35 -2.84 -12.94 -27.03
CA GLY A 35 -3.99 -13.39 -26.29
C GLY A 35 -5.23 -12.53 -26.53
N LYS A 36 -6.38 -13.19 -26.64
CA LYS A 36 -7.65 -12.55 -27.02
C LYS A 36 -8.48 -12.04 -25.83
N LYS A 37 -7.99 -12.21 -24.60
CA LYS A 37 -8.72 -11.82 -23.38
C LYS A 37 -8.29 -10.43 -22.95
N ASP A 38 -9.23 -9.62 -22.45
CA ASP A 38 -8.94 -8.27 -21.97
C ASP A 38 -7.88 -8.23 -20.86
N ILE A 39 -7.82 -9.26 -20.01
CA ILE A 39 -6.79 -9.37 -18.95
C ILE A 39 -5.36 -9.45 -19.50
N ASN A 40 -5.19 -9.77 -20.78
CA ASN A 40 -3.90 -9.82 -21.43
C ASN A 40 -3.49 -8.46 -22.02
N ASN A 41 -4.40 -7.48 -22.01
CA ASN A 41 -4.14 -6.16 -22.53
C ASN A 41 -3.18 -5.38 -21.61
N PRO A 42 -2.00 -4.95 -22.10
CA PRO A 42 -1.03 -4.22 -21.29
C PRO A 42 -1.56 -2.89 -20.75
N VAL A 43 -2.51 -2.25 -21.45
CA VAL A 43 -3.11 -0.97 -21.02
C VAL A 43 -3.81 -1.11 -19.67
N ILE A 44 -4.52 -2.22 -19.44
CA ILE A 44 -5.24 -2.46 -18.18
C ILE A 44 -4.24 -2.59 -17.02
N TRP A 45 -3.18 -3.38 -17.20
CA TRP A 45 -2.13 -3.55 -16.18
C TRP A 45 -1.41 -2.26 -15.85
N ILE A 46 -1.09 -1.45 -16.87
CA ILE A 46 -0.43 -0.14 -16.68
C ILE A 46 -1.31 0.78 -15.84
N ILE A 47 -2.61 0.86 -16.12
CA ILE A 47 -3.55 1.68 -15.35
C ILE A 47 -3.60 1.23 -13.89
N ILE A 48 -3.74 -0.08 -13.65
CA ILE A 48 -3.80 -0.65 -12.29
C ILE A 48 -2.51 -0.31 -11.53
N ILE A 49 -1.34 -0.62 -12.09
CA ILE A 49 -0.06 -0.35 -11.43
C ILE A 49 0.10 1.15 -11.16
N THR A 50 -0.26 2.00 -12.12
CA THR A 50 -0.14 3.46 -11.99
C THR A 50 -1.00 4.03 -10.86
N ILE A 51 -2.22 3.52 -10.65
CA ILE A 51 -3.11 3.99 -9.57
C ILE A 51 -2.68 3.40 -8.21
N PHE A 52 -2.34 2.12 -8.17
CA PHE A 52 -2.00 1.45 -6.91
C PHE A 52 -0.63 1.84 -6.36
N THR A 53 0.33 2.22 -7.20
CA THR A 53 1.68 2.63 -6.76
C THR A 53 1.66 3.84 -5.81
N PRO A 54 1.05 5.00 -6.15
CA PRO A 54 1.01 6.14 -5.23
C PRO A 54 0.19 5.85 -3.96
N ILE A 55 -0.86 5.02 -4.05
CA ILE A 55 -1.63 4.59 -2.88
C ILE A 55 -0.76 3.75 -1.94
N ALA A 56 -0.03 2.77 -2.49
CA ALA A 56 0.89 1.93 -1.72
C ALA A 56 2.02 2.77 -1.08
N LEU A 57 2.58 3.74 -1.80
CA LEU A 57 3.55 4.68 -1.24
C LEU A 57 2.99 5.48 -0.07
N GLY A 58 1.75 5.98 -0.19
CA GLY A 58 1.05 6.64 0.92
C GLY A 58 0.87 5.72 2.13
N LEU A 59 0.49 4.46 1.91
CA LEU A 59 0.36 3.45 2.96
C LEU A 59 1.70 3.08 3.60
N MET A 60 2.80 3.03 2.84
CA MET A 60 4.14 2.81 3.37
C MET A 60 4.56 3.97 4.28
N ILE A 61 4.38 5.21 3.83
CA ILE A 61 4.72 6.41 4.62
C ILE A 61 3.88 6.44 5.91
N PHE A 62 2.58 6.17 5.80
CA PHE A 62 1.68 6.08 6.95
C PHE A 62 2.11 4.98 7.92
N GLY A 63 2.37 3.77 7.40
CA GLY A 63 2.81 2.62 8.20
C GLY A 63 4.13 2.89 8.92
N TRP A 64 5.06 3.59 8.26
CA TRP A 64 6.33 4.03 8.85
C TRP A 64 6.12 5.00 10.02
N TYR A 65 5.28 6.03 9.86
CA TYR A 65 4.97 6.97 10.94
C TYR A 65 4.22 6.30 12.11
N ALA A 66 3.33 5.35 11.82
CA ALA A 66 2.64 4.52 12.80
C ALA A 66 3.61 3.64 13.59
N PHE A 67 4.58 3.03 12.93
CA PHE A 67 5.62 2.25 13.60
C PHE A 67 6.48 3.13 14.52
N ARG A 68 6.87 4.33 14.07
CA ARG A 68 7.65 5.27 14.89
C ARG A 68 6.89 5.79 16.13
N GLY A 69 5.57 5.64 16.18
CA GLY A 69 4.74 6.09 17.30
C GLY A 69 4.38 7.58 17.24
N GLU A 70 4.49 8.20 16.06
CA GLU A 70 4.07 9.60 15.87
C GLU A 70 2.57 9.78 16.13
N TYR A 71 1.77 8.73 15.94
CA TYR A 71 0.33 8.69 16.22
C TYR A 71 -0.02 8.28 17.66
N ASP A 72 0.96 8.08 18.55
CA ASP A 72 0.69 7.75 19.95
C ASP A 72 0.24 8.98 20.78
N ARG A 73 0.34 10.19 20.20
CA ARG A 73 -0.08 11.44 20.83
C ARG A 73 -1.60 11.61 20.73
N ASN A 74 -2.32 11.24 21.79
CA ASN A 74 -3.77 11.47 21.88
C ASN A 74 -4.05 12.89 22.44
N PRO A 75 -4.92 13.71 21.81
CA PRO A 75 -5.26 15.07 22.26
C PRO A 75 -6.25 15.11 23.45
N GLU A 76 -6.21 14.13 24.36
CA GLU A 76 -6.97 14.24 25.63
C GLU A 76 -6.33 15.23 26.62
N LYS A 77 -5.18 15.82 26.25
CA LYS A 77 -4.60 17.01 26.89
C LYS A 77 -4.80 18.31 26.08
N SER A 78 -5.67 18.32 25.07
CA SER A 78 -6.03 19.55 24.35
C SER A 78 -7.11 20.38 25.05
N ALA A 79 -7.62 19.93 26.20
CA ALA A 79 -8.54 20.68 27.07
C ALA A 79 -7.84 21.36 28.27
N GLN A 80 -6.50 21.54 28.21
CA GLN A 80 -5.71 22.26 29.22
C GLN A 80 -4.80 23.32 28.59
N LEU A 81 -5.29 24.01 27.56
CA LEU A 81 -4.76 25.30 27.11
C LEU A 81 -5.69 26.41 27.57
#